data_AF-A0A078R224-F1
#
_entry.id   AF-A0A078R224-F1
#
_cell.length_a   1.000
_cell.length_b   1.000
_cell.length_c   1.000
_cell.angle_alpha   90.00
_cell.angle_beta   90.00
_cell.angle_gamma   90.00
#
_symmetry.space_group_name_H-M   'P 1'
#
loop_
_entity.id
_entity.type
_entity.pdbx_description
1 polymer ?
#
loop_
_entity_poly.entity_id
_entity_poly.type
_entity_poly.pdbx_seq_one_letter_code
_entity_poly.pdbx_strand_id
1 'polypeptide(L)'
;MDNQWKAENEFSWSDLTGKTNVTAVYPVYPDLDYVQENLYKNNSLEDILYVKDEFPAGNSIHLQFKHLFSLLTLHLEGNLQTYFQKIEVTCPAVSSIIPKSAEIVLADNGTHTTTIAQVSPSGNYSFIVPPVGNMVIAINMVTNGKKYTTQLETKSFTGNKEYTYHLKISEKTPGIMTAEDWIAFSQLINSNTFTQYKGKTLDDFGETMNGITTYYLLNDIDFKDVDCTELKQIGYAQTNYYFSQTFDGQNHTLYNIPINSSNGTTGVFGAVNITGIVKNLHIESSKVSITSKSKSTAEGTSILVGRNKGKILNCCVKECQIAANPTKTNQSANTGGIAGTSTGEITNCYVTNTQIIYDANSKIKAGPAGGIAGSSQAQGLIANCYSANNIIKNRESYNGGICGKASDGAHIENCYVYNIDLITTKGLFAGIAANSFFIHNYYDNAKITFIGKNDDGNQLSKNAQYTGTFMNKEDISIYRLLNQWIDETAPTLYPGYPFTRWTDGGENLPAVFRDSVQIKSRFLISLKKRLFI
;
A
#
# COMPACT_ATOMS: atom_id res chain seq x y z
N MET A 1 23.44 -56.51 -0.15
CA MET A 1 22.85 -56.74 -1.49
C MET A 1 23.91 -56.33 -2.46
N ASP A 2 24.42 -57.25 -3.26
CA ASP A 2 25.44 -56.90 -4.24
C ASP A 2 24.76 -56.03 -5.31
N ASN A 3 25.26 -54.81 -5.52
CA ASN A 3 24.76 -53.83 -6.50
C ASN A 3 25.06 -54.29 -7.95
N GLN A 4 24.74 -55.55 -8.28
CA GLN A 4 25.02 -56.19 -9.56
C GLN A 4 23.73 -56.69 -10.19
N TRP A 5 23.52 -56.33 -11.45
CA TRP A 5 22.43 -56.83 -12.27
C TRP A 5 22.85 -58.14 -12.94
N LYS A 6 22.04 -59.19 -12.80
CA LYS A 6 22.23 -60.45 -13.54
C LYS A 6 21.27 -60.47 -14.72
N ALA A 7 21.82 -60.63 -15.92
CA ALA A 7 21.02 -60.76 -17.12
C ALA A 7 20.33 -62.13 -17.14
N GLU A 8 19.11 -62.18 -17.69
CA GLU A 8 18.40 -63.45 -17.93
C GLU A 8 19.12 -64.29 -19.00
N ASN A 9 19.66 -63.61 -20.03
CA ASN A 9 20.49 -64.21 -21.06
C ASN A 9 21.90 -63.65 -20.95
N GLU A 10 22.91 -64.52 -20.90
CA GLU A 10 24.31 -64.08 -20.95
C GLU A 10 24.59 -63.40 -22.30
N PHE A 11 25.20 -62.22 -22.25
CA PHE A 11 25.68 -61.51 -23.42
C PHE A 11 27.12 -61.05 -23.16
N SER A 12 27.92 -61.03 -24.23
CA SER A 12 29.34 -60.66 -24.19
C SER A 12 29.67 -59.64 -25.28
N TRP A 13 30.81 -58.95 -25.11
CA TRP A 13 31.33 -58.02 -26.11
C TRP A 13 31.77 -58.78 -27.37
N SER A 14 31.27 -58.38 -28.54
CA SER A 14 31.69 -58.93 -29.83
C SER A 14 32.89 -58.18 -30.45
N ASP A 15 33.08 -56.90 -30.08
CA ASP A 15 34.21 -56.04 -30.45
C ASP A 15 34.71 -55.33 -29.18
N LEU A 16 36.01 -55.44 -28.89
CA LEU A 16 36.65 -54.92 -27.67
C LEU A 16 37.32 -53.53 -27.87
N THR A 17 37.22 -52.95 -29.06
CA THR A 17 37.89 -51.68 -29.41
C THR A 17 36.95 -50.48 -29.54
N GLY A 18 35.64 -50.73 -29.55
CA GLY A 18 34.61 -49.71 -29.75
C GLY A 18 33.95 -49.18 -28.48
N LYS A 19 32.84 -48.47 -28.68
CA LYS A 19 31.91 -48.03 -27.64
C LYS A 19 30.51 -48.54 -27.95
N THR A 20 29.69 -48.73 -26.92
CA THR A 20 28.29 -49.13 -27.08
C THR A 20 27.36 -48.15 -26.40
N ASN A 21 26.25 -47.82 -27.05
CA ASN A 21 25.18 -47.02 -26.46
C ASN A 21 24.24 -47.95 -25.71
N VAL A 22 24.09 -47.70 -24.41
CA VAL A 22 23.19 -48.47 -23.55
C VAL A 22 22.06 -47.57 -23.10
N THR A 23 20.84 -48.03 -23.38
CA THR A 23 19.65 -47.54 -22.69
C THR A 23 19.18 -48.63 -21.73
N ALA A 24 19.00 -48.28 -20.46
CA ALA A 24 18.40 -49.15 -19.46
C ALA A 24 17.24 -48.42 -18.79
N VAL A 25 16.17 -49.13 -18.47
CA VAL A 25 14.97 -48.58 -17.81
C VAL A 25 14.55 -49.49 -16.67
N TYR A 26 14.02 -48.90 -15.60
CA TYR A 26 13.52 -49.62 -14.42
C TYR A 26 12.28 -48.92 -13.83
N PRO A 27 11.28 -49.63 -13.27
CA PRO A 27 11.13 -51.08 -13.25
C PRO A 27 10.96 -51.67 -14.65
N VAL A 28 11.28 -52.96 -14.82
CA VAL A 28 11.08 -53.68 -16.08
C VAL A 28 9.66 -54.23 -16.10
N TYR A 29 8.87 -53.80 -17.08
CA TYR A 29 7.54 -54.36 -17.32
C TYR A 29 7.60 -55.59 -18.24
N PRO A 30 6.68 -56.57 -18.08
CA PRO A 30 6.52 -57.66 -19.04
C PRO A 30 6.42 -57.13 -20.48
N ASP A 31 7.08 -57.82 -21.41
CA ASP A 31 7.14 -57.46 -22.84
C ASP A 31 7.63 -56.03 -23.14
N LEU A 32 8.27 -55.37 -22.17
CA LEU A 32 8.66 -53.96 -22.23
C LEU A 32 7.46 -53.04 -22.53
N ASP A 33 6.30 -53.38 -21.97
CA ASP A 33 5.04 -52.68 -22.22
C ASP A 33 4.89 -51.41 -21.35
N TYR A 34 5.64 -50.36 -21.68
CA TYR A 34 5.58 -49.05 -21.02
C TYR A 34 4.44 -48.19 -21.59
N VAL A 35 3.21 -48.71 -21.54
CA VAL A 35 1.98 -48.01 -21.93
C VAL A 35 1.28 -47.38 -20.71
N GLN A 36 0.38 -46.44 -20.97
CA GLN A 36 -0.34 -45.67 -19.95
C GLN A 36 -0.91 -46.53 -18.81
N GLU A 37 -1.54 -47.66 -19.11
CA GLU A 37 -2.14 -48.56 -18.11
C GLU A 37 -1.12 -49.09 -17.08
N ASN A 38 0.12 -49.33 -17.51
CA ASN A 38 1.21 -49.83 -16.65
C ASN A 38 1.98 -48.70 -15.96
N LEU A 39 2.01 -47.51 -16.58
CA LEU A 39 2.69 -46.33 -16.06
C LEU A 39 1.91 -45.63 -14.95
N TYR A 40 0.58 -45.79 -14.90
CA TYR A 40 -0.25 -45.20 -13.84
C TYR A 40 -0.77 -46.28 -12.87
N LYS A 41 -0.13 -46.41 -11.71
CA LYS A 41 -0.61 -47.29 -10.63
C LYS A 41 -1.12 -46.46 -9.46
N ASN A 42 -2.19 -46.93 -8.81
CA ASN A 42 -2.85 -46.23 -7.71
C ASN A 42 -3.15 -44.75 -8.05
N ASN A 43 -3.56 -44.50 -9.31
CA ASN A 43 -3.88 -43.19 -9.85
C ASN A 43 -2.70 -42.17 -9.86
N SER A 44 -1.46 -42.66 -9.77
CA SER A 44 -0.22 -41.86 -9.79
C SER A 44 0.73 -42.41 -10.85
N LEU A 45 1.54 -41.52 -11.42
CA LEU A 45 2.60 -41.92 -12.35
C LEU A 45 3.69 -42.67 -11.59
N GLU A 46 4.07 -43.85 -12.06
CA GLU A 46 5.16 -44.65 -11.48
C GLU A 46 6.51 -43.97 -11.68
N ASP A 47 7.42 -44.19 -10.75
CA ASP A 47 8.78 -43.66 -10.83
C ASP A 47 9.62 -44.53 -11.77
N ILE A 48 9.87 -44.02 -12.97
CA ILE A 48 10.70 -44.68 -13.97
C ILE A 48 12.12 -44.14 -13.89
N LEU A 49 13.07 -45.02 -13.67
CA LEU A 49 14.49 -44.74 -13.73
C LEU A 49 15.02 -45.08 -15.12
N TYR A 50 15.98 -44.30 -15.60
CA TYR A 50 16.67 -44.61 -16.85
C TYR A 50 18.17 -44.32 -16.81
N VAL A 51 18.90 -45.04 -17.65
CA VAL A 51 20.26 -44.73 -18.09
C VAL A 51 20.22 -44.62 -19.60
N LYS A 52 20.90 -43.63 -20.15
CA LYS A 52 21.17 -43.51 -21.58
C LYS A 52 22.57 -42.93 -21.71
N ASP A 53 23.54 -43.79 -21.94
CA ASP A 53 24.95 -43.41 -21.94
C ASP A 53 25.78 -44.30 -22.88
N GLU A 54 26.99 -43.86 -23.14
CA GLU A 54 27.96 -44.52 -24.00
C GLU A 54 29.07 -45.17 -23.14
N PHE A 55 29.28 -46.48 -23.30
CA PHE A 55 30.23 -47.25 -22.50
C PHE A 55 31.35 -47.83 -23.37
N PRO A 56 32.62 -47.80 -22.91
CA PRO A 56 33.73 -48.42 -23.62
C PRO A 56 33.63 -49.95 -23.56
N ALA A 57 33.89 -50.61 -24.68
CA ALA A 57 33.88 -52.07 -24.76
C ALA A 57 34.93 -52.72 -23.86
N GLY A 58 34.65 -53.95 -23.43
CA GLY A 58 35.55 -54.77 -22.62
C GLY A 58 35.61 -54.44 -21.11
N ASN A 59 34.87 -53.42 -20.64
CA ASN A 59 34.81 -53.04 -19.22
C ASN A 59 33.45 -53.35 -18.59
N SER A 60 33.40 -53.41 -17.25
CA SER A 60 32.15 -53.49 -16.50
C SER A 60 31.30 -52.23 -16.68
N ILE A 61 30.03 -52.41 -17.05
CA ILE A 61 29.07 -51.31 -17.22
C ILE A 61 28.48 -50.94 -15.85
N HIS A 62 28.70 -49.69 -15.42
CA HIS A 62 28.12 -49.15 -14.20
C HIS A 62 26.94 -48.24 -14.53
N LEU A 63 25.73 -48.69 -14.21
CA LEU A 63 24.49 -47.98 -14.52
C LEU A 63 24.20 -46.92 -13.45
N GLN A 64 24.34 -45.64 -13.81
CA GLN A 64 23.95 -44.51 -12.96
C GLN A 64 22.54 -44.04 -13.34
N PHE A 65 21.55 -44.66 -12.74
CA PHE A 65 20.15 -44.35 -12.98
C PHE A 65 19.80 -42.91 -12.60
N LYS A 66 18.95 -42.30 -13.42
CA LYS A 66 18.30 -41.01 -13.16
C LYS A 66 16.80 -41.19 -13.23
N HIS A 67 16.06 -40.36 -12.50
CA HIS A 67 14.61 -40.32 -12.62
C HIS A 67 14.23 -39.73 -13.97
N LEU A 68 13.41 -40.46 -14.71
CA LEU A 68 12.93 -40.03 -16.02
C LEU A 68 11.97 -38.83 -15.88
N PHE A 69 11.15 -38.85 -14.83
CA PHE A 69 10.18 -37.81 -14.52
C PHE A 69 10.74 -36.74 -13.56
N SER A 70 9.93 -35.71 -13.31
CA SER A 70 10.23 -34.67 -12.32
C SER A 70 9.40 -34.90 -11.05
N LEU A 71 9.90 -34.45 -9.90
CA LEU A 71 9.11 -34.42 -8.67
C LEU A 71 8.59 -33.01 -8.41
N LEU A 72 7.29 -32.86 -8.23
CA LEU A 72 6.64 -31.63 -7.74
C LEU A 72 6.28 -31.83 -6.28
N THR A 73 6.85 -31.02 -5.39
CA THR A 73 6.51 -31.03 -3.95
C THR A 73 5.75 -29.77 -3.58
N LEU A 74 4.55 -29.92 -3.03
CA LEU A 74 3.71 -28.85 -2.53
C LEU A 74 3.77 -28.84 -1.00
N HIS A 75 4.35 -27.79 -0.41
CA HIS A 75 4.41 -27.56 1.02
C HIS A 75 3.20 -26.72 1.45
N LEU A 76 2.37 -27.22 2.35
CA LEU A 76 1.19 -26.49 2.85
C LEU A 76 1.57 -25.67 4.08
N GLU A 77 1.38 -24.35 4.03
CA GLU A 77 1.65 -23.45 5.15
C GLU A 77 0.38 -23.11 5.96
N GLY A 78 0.57 -22.87 7.25
CA GLY A 78 -0.47 -22.37 8.17
C GLY A 78 -1.73 -23.21 8.19
N ASN A 79 -2.88 -22.55 8.08
CA ASN A 79 -4.21 -23.18 8.23
C ASN A 79 -4.59 -24.14 7.09
N LEU A 80 -3.81 -24.27 6.01
CA LEU A 80 -4.10 -25.23 4.94
C LEU A 80 -3.93 -26.69 5.39
N GLN A 81 -3.13 -26.94 6.43
CA GLN A 81 -2.96 -28.27 7.00
C GLN A 81 -4.15 -28.66 7.90
N THR A 82 -4.83 -27.68 8.47
CA THR A 82 -5.92 -27.87 9.43
C THR A 82 -7.13 -28.47 8.71
N TYR A 83 -7.57 -29.64 9.17
CA TYR A 83 -8.68 -30.39 8.57
C TYR A 83 -8.51 -30.68 7.07
N PHE A 84 -7.27 -30.93 6.64
CA PHE A 84 -6.95 -31.40 5.29
C PHE A 84 -7.76 -32.66 4.93
N GLN A 85 -8.34 -32.69 3.73
CA GLN A 85 -9.05 -33.86 3.20
C GLN A 85 -8.35 -34.43 1.97
N LYS A 86 -8.03 -33.58 0.98
CA LYS A 86 -7.28 -33.99 -0.22
C LYS A 86 -6.61 -32.83 -0.93
N ILE A 87 -5.55 -33.15 -1.66
CA ILE A 87 -4.95 -32.30 -2.70
C ILE A 87 -4.87 -33.07 -4.01
N GLU A 88 -5.10 -32.39 -5.12
CA GLU A 88 -5.17 -32.91 -6.46
C GLU A 88 -4.29 -32.06 -7.37
N VAL A 89 -3.47 -32.71 -8.18
CA VAL A 89 -2.60 -32.09 -9.19
C VAL A 89 -2.99 -32.63 -10.55
N THR A 90 -3.37 -31.72 -11.45
CA THR A 90 -3.71 -32.04 -12.84
C THR A 90 -2.61 -31.54 -13.77
N CYS A 91 -2.12 -32.42 -14.64
CA CYS A 91 -1.03 -32.16 -15.58
C CYS A 91 -1.23 -32.92 -16.91
N PRO A 92 -0.45 -32.63 -17.97
CA PRO A 92 -0.46 -33.46 -19.19
C PRO A 92 -0.21 -34.94 -18.87
N ALA A 93 -0.93 -35.84 -19.56
CA ALA A 93 -0.80 -37.28 -19.34
C ALA A 93 0.33 -37.90 -20.20
N VAL A 94 0.98 -38.93 -19.68
CA VAL A 94 1.96 -39.75 -20.42
C VAL A 94 1.22 -40.92 -21.07
N SER A 95 1.34 -41.07 -22.39
CA SER A 95 0.72 -42.18 -23.12
C SER A 95 1.61 -43.42 -23.14
N SER A 96 2.92 -43.23 -23.34
CA SER A 96 3.90 -44.32 -23.32
C SER A 96 5.33 -43.83 -23.12
N ILE A 97 6.25 -44.76 -22.89
CA ILE A 97 7.70 -44.53 -22.94
C ILE A 97 8.29 -45.48 -23.98
N ILE A 98 9.17 -44.98 -24.85
CA ILE A 98 9.91 -45.81 -25.80
C ILE A 98 11.15 -46.36 -25.08
N PRO A 99 11.21 -47.67 -24.73
CA PRO A 99 12.24 -48.17 -23.81
C PRO A 99 13.66 -48.07 -24.38
N LYS A 100 13.79 -48.18 -25.71
CA LYS A 100 15.08 -48.10 -26.42
C LYS A 100 15.71 -46.71 -26.35
N SER A 101 14.91 -45.64 -26.28
CA SER A 101 15.38 -44.25 -26.31
C SER A 101 15.17 -43.51 -24.99
N ALA A 102 14.37 -44.08 -24.07
CA ALA A 102 13.81 -43.43 -22.89
C ALA A 102 13.00 -42.17 -23.22
N GLU A 103 12.41 -42.12 -24.42
CA GLU A 103 11.59 -40.99 -24.85
C GLU A 103 10.17 -41.12 -24.30
N ILE A 104 9.65 -40.02 -23.76
CA ILE A 104 8.30 -39.93 -23.19
C ILE A 104 7.36 -39.45 -24.29
N VAL A 105 6.29 -40.20 -24.54
CA VAL A 105 5.20 -39.81 -25.43
C VAL A 105 4.05 -39.30 -24.56
N LEU A 106 3.55 -38.10 -24.85
CA LEU A 106 2.38 -37.54 -24.17
C LEU A 106 1.08 -38.01 -24.85
N ALA A 107 -0.02 -38.01 -24.10
CA ALA A 107 -1.34 -38.26 -24.68
C ALA A 107 -1.86 -37.01 -25.40
N ASP A 108 -2.45 -37.17 -26.60
CA ASP A 108 -3.01 -36.07 -27.39
C ASP A 108 -4.10 -35.33 -26.63
N ASN A 109 -3.84 -34.08 -26.25
CA ASN A 109 -4.72 -33.23 -25.43
C ASN A 109 -5.21 -33.88 -24.12
N GLY A 110 -4.53 -34.93 -23.64
CA GLY A 110 -4.91 -35.66 -22.44
C GLY A 110 -4.29 -35.04 -21.18
N THR A 111 -5.08 -34.95 -20.11
CA THR A 111 -4.58 -34.59 -18.77
C THR A 111 -4.83 -35.73 -17.79
N HIS A 112 -3.91 -35.92 -16.86
CA HIS A 112 -4.08 -36.82 -15.72
C HIS A 112 -4.19 -36.04 -14.42
N THR A 113 -5.02 -36.52 -13.49
CA THR A 113 -5.15 -35.94 -12.15
C THR A 113 -4.74 -36.96 -11.09
N THR A 114 -3.71 -36.61 -10.32
CA THR A 114 -3.25 -37.40 -9.18
C THR A 114 -3.78 -36.79 -7.88
N THR A 115 -4.30 -37.63 -7.00
CA THR A 115 -4.93 -37.23 -5.73
C THR A 115 -4.18 -37.82 -4.54
N ILE A 116 -3.84 -36.99 -3.56
CA ILE A 116 -3.34 -37.42 -2.25
C ILE A 116 -4.35 -37.00 -1.18
N ALA A 117 -4.91 -37.97 -0.47
CA ALA A 117 -5.84 -37.77 0.65
C ALA A 117 -5.22 -38.03 2.02
N GLN A 118 -4.04 -38.67 2.06
CA GLN A 118 -3.34 -38.94 3.31
C GLN A 118 -2.72 -37.65 3.87
N VAL A 119 -2.89 -37.42 5.17
CA VAL A 119 -2.28 -36.27 5.87
C VAL A 119 -0.77 -36.47 5.97
N SER A 120 0.01 -35.48 5.55
CA SER A 120 1.47 -35.46 5.71
C SER A 120 1.84 -34.65 6.97
N PRO A 121 2.50 -35.27 7.98
CA PRO A 121 2.92 -34.54 9.19
C PRO A 121 3.91 -33.40 8.93
N SER A 122 4.65 -33.46 7.81
CA SER A 122 5.60 -32.43 7.39
C SER A 122 4.94 -31.28 6.62
N GLY A 123 3.67 -31.42 6.24
CA GLY A 123 2.99 -30.52 5.31
C GLY A 123 3.43 -30.66 3.85
N ASN A 124 4.35 -31.57 3.51
CA ASN A 124 4.81 -31.80 2.14
C ASN A 124 3.99 -32.90 1.43
N TYR A 125 3.57 -32.60 0.21
CA TYR A 125 2.83 -33.50 -0.68
C TYR A 125 3.54 -33.57 -2.03
N SER A 126 4.03 -34.75 -2.41
CA SER A 126 4.88 -34.90 -3.59
C SER A 126 4.20 -35.69 -4.71
N PHE A 127 4.38 -35.24 -5.95
CA PHE A 127 3.74 -35.76 -7.15
C PHE A 127 4.79 -35.97 -8.23
N ILE A 128 4.78 -37.15 -8.86
CA ILE A 128 5.61 -37.42 -10.05
C ILE A 128 4.89 -36.82 -11.25
N VAL A 129 5.56 -35.93 -11.98
CA VAL A 129 5.00 -35.20 -13.13
C VAL A 129 5.90 -35.32 -14.36
N PRO A 130 5.33 -35.32 -15.59
CA PRO A 130 6.13 -35.44 -16.79
C PRO A 130 7.03 -34.20 -17.01
N PRO A 131 8.24 -34.38 -17.59
CA PRO A 131 9.19 -33.31 -17.83
C PRO A 131 8.84 -32.54 -19.11
N VAL A 132 7.80 -31.71 -19.06
CA VAL A 132 7.27 -30.98 -20.21
C VAL A 132 7.64 -29.49 -20.15
N GLY A 133 7.94 -28.91 -21.31
CA GLY A 133 8.15 -27.47 -21.46
C GLY A 133 6.82 -26.69 -21.43
N ASN A 134 6.82 -25.49 -20.83
CA ASN A 134 5.63 -24.63 -20.74
C ASN A 134 4.39 -25.36 -20.20
N MET A 135 4.59 -26.20 -19.19
CA MET A 135 3.55 -27.05 -18.64
C MET A 135 2.58 -26.23 -17.77
N VAL A 136 1.29 -26.50 -17.94
CA VAL A 136 0.23 -25.99 -17.07
C VAL A 136 -0.09 -27.04 -16.02
N ILE A 137 -0.03 -26.64 -14.74
CA ILE A 137 -0.38 -27.48 -13.60
C ILE A 137 -1.53 -26.82 -12.84
N ALA A 138 -2.67 -27.48 -12.78
CA ALA A 138 -3.78 -27.07 -11.94
C ALA A 138 -3.71 -27.80 -10.60
N ILE A 139 -4.00 -27.07 -9.51
CA ILE A 139 -4.00 -27.59 -8.15
C ILE A 139 -5.39 -27.38 -7.58
N ASN A 140 -6.02 -28.46 -7.13
CA ASN A 140 -7.27 -28.41 -6.37
C ASN A 140 -7.03 -28.97 -4.97
N MET A 141 -7.57 -28.34 -3.94
CA MET A 141 -7.46 -28.81 -2.56
C MET A 141 -8.80 -28.69 -1.86
N VAL A 142 -9.10 -29.65 -0.99
CA VAL A 142 -10.28 -29.65 -0.13
C VAL A 142 -9.83 -29.75 1.32
N THR A 143 -10.29 -28.80 2.12
CA THR A 143 -10.27 -28.85 3.60
C THR A 143 -11.71 -28.88 4.11
N ASN A 144 -11.94 -29.14 5.40
CA ASN A 144 -13.30 -29.19 5.95
C ASN A 144 -14.06 -27.87 5.76
N GLY A 145 -14.95 -27.85 4.76
CA GLY A 145 -15.82 -26.71 4.41
C GLY A 145 -15.30 -25.77 3.31
N LYS A 146 -14.11 -26.00 2.73
CA LYS A 146 -13.56 -25.09 1.70
C LYS A 146 -12.79 -25.81 0.60
N LYS A 147 -13.07 -25.42 -0.64
CA LYS A 147 -12.33 -25.84 -1.84
C LYS A 147 -11.42 -24.69 -2.29
N TYR A 148 -10.17 -25.02 -2.56
CA TYR A 148 -9.17 -24.12 -3.14
C TYR A 148 -8.80 -24.62 -4.53
N THR A 149 -8.78 -23.72 -5.51
CA THR A 149 -8.34 -24.00 -6.88
C THR A 149 -7.32 -22.94 -7.29
N THR A 150 -6.18 -23.37 -7.81
CA THR A 150 -5.15 -22.48 -8.36
C THR A 150 -4.43 -23.15 -9.52
N GLN A 151 -3.62 -22.39 -10.24
CA GLN A 151 -2.77 -22.87 -11.32
C GLN A 151 -1.35 -22.34 -11.11
N LEU A 152 -0.34 -23.18 -11.33
CA LEU A 152 1.04 -22.72 -11.33
C LEU A 152 1.33 -21.87 -12.58
N GLU A 153 2.17 -20.86 -12.43
CA GLU A 153 2.74 -20.14 -13.57
C GLU A 153 3.38 -21.13 -14.53
N THR A 154 3.11 -20.96 -15.82
CA THR A 154 3.59 -21.82 -16.88
C THR A 154 5.12 -21.88 -16.87
N LYS A 155 5.68 -23.06 -16.61
CA LYS A 155 7.13 -23.30 -16.51
C LYS A 155 7.50 -24.65 -17.10
N SER A 156 8.77 -24.77 -17.49
CA SER A 156 9.34 -26.03 -17.97
C SER A 156 9.80 -26.91 -16.82
N PHE A 157 9.34 -28.16 -16.81
CA PHE A 157 9.80 -29.20 -15.92
C PHE A 157 10.84 -30.07 -16.64
N THR A 158 11.82 -30.57 -15.91
CA THR A 158 12.92 -31.37 -16.48
C THR A 158 13.15 -32.57 -15.60
N GLY A 159 13.32 -33.75 -16.21
CA GLY A 159 13.53 -35.01 -15.49
C GLY A 159 14.69 -34.92 -14.51
N ASN A 160 14.62 -35.76 -13.47
CA ASN A 160 15.62 -35.84 -12.40
C ASN A 160 15.79 -34.54 -11.58
N LYS A 161 14.72 -33.76 -11.42
CA LYS A 161 14.68 -32.57 -10.57
C LYS A 161 13.44 -32.51 -9.69
N GLU A 162 13.62 -31.95 -8.50
CA GLU A 162 12.52 -31.58 -7.61
C GLU A 162 12.19 -30.09 -7.73
N TYR A 163 10.89 -29.80 -7.74
CA TYR A 163 10.32 -28.46 -7.74
C TYR A 163 9.43 -28.29 -6.51
N THR A 164 9.89 -27.52 -5.54
CA THR A 164 9.13 -27.26 -4.30
C THR A 164 8.36 -25.94 -4.38
N TYR A 165 7.07 -25.97 -4.11
CA TYR A 165 6.20 -24.80 -4.01
C TYR A 165 5.57 -24.72 -2.62
N HIS A 166 5.55 -23.52 -2.06
CA HIS A 166 4.86 -23.23 -0.80
C HIS A 166 3.46 -22.71 -1.09
N LEU A 167 2.45 -23.46 -0.68
CA LEU A 167 1.04 -23.09 -0.77
C LEU A 167 0.62 -22.45 0.55
N LYS A 168 -0.01 -21.28 0.45
CA LYS A 168 -0.61 -20.57 1.59
C LYS A 168 -1.96 -20.00 1.18
N ILE A 169 -2.83 -19.77 2.15
CA ILE A 169 -4.06 -19.01 1.91
C ILE A 169 -3.60 -17.59 1.55
N SER A 170 -4.08 -17.07 0.42
CA SER A 170 -4.06 -15.62 0.22
C SER A 170 -4.99 -15.04 1.27
N GLU A 171 -4.46 -14.64 2.41
CA GLU A 171 -5.14 -13.70 3.28
C GLU A 171 -5.45 -12.51 2.36
N LYS A 172 -6.73 -12.24 2.13
CA LYS A 172 -7.14 -11.03 1.43
C LYS A 172 -6.61 -9.91 2.31
N THR A 173 -5.50 -9.28 1.94
CA THR A 173 -4.97 -8.15 2.69
C THR A 173 -6.08 -7.12 2.70
N PRO A 174 -6.69 -6.84 3.86
CA PRO A 174 -7.81 -5.92 3.91
C PRO A 174 -7.32 -4.54 3.51
N GLY A 175 -8.08 -3.87 2.65
CA GLY A 175 -7.72 -2.56 2.18
C GLY A 175 -8.46 -2.12 0.91
N ILE A 176 -8.31 -0.83 0.62
CA ILE A 176 -8.97 -0.13 -0.46
C ILE A 176 -8.01 -0.09 -1.66
N MET A 177 -8.38 -0.71 -2.77
CA MET A 177 -7.53 -0.82 -3.97
C MET A 177 -8.05 -0.02 -5.16
N THR A 178 -9.35 0.25 -5.23
CA THR A 178 -10.01 0.93 -6.36
C THR A 178 -10.94 2.05 -5.90
N ALA A 179 -11.38 2.90 -6.83
CA ALA A 179 -12.35 3.95 -6.53
C ALA A 179 -13.70 3.38 -6.05
N GLU A 180 -14.12 2.22 -6.57
CA GLU A 180 -15.31 1.50 -6.12
C GLU A 180 -15.15 0.98 -4.69
N ASP A 181 -13.95 0.52 -4.31
CA ASP A 181 -13.64 0.17 -2.93
C ASP A 181 -13.78 1.39 -2.01
N TRP A 182 -13.27 2.54 -2.45
CA TRP A 182 -13.38 3.78 -1.68
C TRP A 182 -14.83 4.22 -1.53
N ILE A 183 -15.62 4.16 -2.60
CA ILE A 183 -17.06 4.47 -2.58
C ILE A 183 -17.78 3.52 -1.60
N ALA A 184 -17.52 2.21 -1.68
CA ALA A 184 -18.10 1.23 -0.77
C ALA A 184 -17.68 1.48 0.68
N PHE A 185 -16.40 1.73 0.94
CA PHE A 185 -15.88 2.09 2.25
C PHE A 185 -16.59 3.34 2.79
N SER A 186 -16.72 4.40 1.98
CA SER A 186 -17.39 5.64 2.38
C SER A 186 -18.87 5.44 2.71
N GLN A 187 -19.54 4.47 2.09
CA GLN A 187 -20.92 4.12 2.42
C GLN A 187 -21.00 3.35 3.74
N LEU A 188 -20.14 2.36 3.92
CA LEU A 188 -20.10 1.48 5.09
C LEU A 188 -19.64 2.20 6.36
N ILE A 189 -18.54 2.95 6.28
CA ILE A 189 -17.94 3.62 7.44
C ILE A 189 -18.83 4.69 8.03
N ASN A 190 -19.82 5.16 7.26
CA ASN A 190 -20.79 6.18 7.67
C ASN A 190 -22.14 5.60 8.08
N SER A 191 -22.32 4.28 8.01
CA SER A 191 -23.60 3.64 8.24
C SER A 191 -23.67 3.00 9.62
N ASN A 192 -24.83 3.15 10.25
CA ASN A 192 -25.25 2.36 11.41
C ASN A 192 -26.48 1.49 11.10
N THR A 193 -26.97 1.51 9.86
CA THR A 193 -28.19 0.79 9.44
C THR A 193 -27.91 -0.42 8.58
N PHE A 194 -26.71 -0.52 7.99
CA PHE A 194 -26.28 -1.68 7.22
C PHE A 194 -24.79 -1.96 7.45
N THR A 195 -24.43 -3.23 7.36
CA THR A 195 -23.05 -3.73 7.56
C THR A 195 -22.41 -4.25 6.27
N GLN A 196 -23.19 -4.31 5.18
CA GLN A 196 -22.73 -4.73 3.85
C GLN A 196 -23.20 -3.74 2.78
N TYR A 197 -22.32 -3.45 1.81
CA TYR A 197 -22.62 -2.61 0.66
C TYR A 197 -21.96 -3.20 -0.59
N LYS A 198 -22.75 -3.48 -1.64
CA LYS A 198 -22.29 -4.12 -2.89
C LYS A 198 -21.39 -5.36 -2.65
N GLY A 199 -21.76 -6.18 -1.67
CA GLY A 199 -21.04 -7.40 -1.31
C GLY A 199 -19.83 -7.22 -0.39
N LYS A 200 -19.45 -6.00 -0.02
CA LYS A 200 -18.31 -5.68 0.86
C LYS A 200 -18.73 -5.34 2.28
N THR A 201 -17.87 -5.60 3.26
CA THR A 201 -18.01 -5.19 4.67
C THR A 201 -16.81 -4.34 5.10
N LEU A 202 -16.83 -3.76 6.32
CA LEU A 202 -15.69 -3.00 6.84
C LEU A 202 -14.43 -3.86 7.04
N ASP A 203 -14.60 -5.16 7.31
CA ASP A 203 -13.49 -6.12 7.46
C ASP A 203 -12.74 -6.35 6.14
N ASP A 204 -13.33 -6.00 4.99
CA ASP A 204 -12.62 -6.03 3.70
C ASP A 204 -11.59 -4.89 3.56
N PHE A 205 -11.65 -3.86 4.40
CA PHE A 205 -10.87 -2.63 4.26
C PHE A 205 -9.89 -2.37 5.40
N GLY A 206 -10.05 -3.04 6.54
CA GLY A 206 -9.21 -2.82 7.70
C GLY A 206 -9.12 -3.99 8.66
N GLU A 207 -8.18 -3.88 9.60
CA GLU A 207 -7.93 -4.86 10.65
C GLU A 207 -8.18 -4.24 12.01
N THR A 208 -8.80 -5.02 12.91
CA THR A 208 -9.05 -4.58 14.28
C THR A 208 -8.07 -5.24 15.24
N MET A 209 -7.28 -4.41 15.93
CA MET A 209 -6.39 -4.85 17.00
C MET A 209 -6.72 -4.05 18.27
N ASN A 210 -6.94 -4.74 19.38
CA ASN A 210 -7.25 -4.12 20.68
C ASN A 210 -8.42 -3.12 20.64
N GLY A 211 -9.46 -3.40 19.83
CA GLY A 211 -10.65 -2.55 19.71
C GLY A 211 -10.46 -1.29 18.85
N ILE A 212 -9.31 -1.12 18.20
CA ILE A 212 -9.06 -0.06 17.22
C ILE A 212 -8.91 -0.71 15.84
N THR A 213 -9.71 -0.24 14.88
CA THR A 213 -9.61 -0.65 13.49
C THR A 213 -8.66 0.28 12.75
N THR A 214 -7.74 -0.29 11.97
CA THR A 214 -6.94 0.43 10.99
C THR A 214 -7.40 0.06 9.60
N TYR A 215 -7.86 1.06 8.84
CA TYR A 215 -8.23 0.91 7.43
C TYR A 215 -7.06 1.31 6.55
N TYR A 216 -6.86 0.60 5.44
CA TYR A 216 -5.68 0.74 4.59
C TYR A 216 -6.05 1.19 3.18
N LEU A 217 -5.29 2.13 2.63
CA LEU A 217 -5.20 2.35 1.19
C LEU A 217 -4.03 1.50 0.66
N LEU A 218 -4.28 0.69 -0.37
CA LEU A 218 -3.28 -0.26 -0.91
C LEU A 218 -2.71 0.15 -2.26
N ASN A 219 -3.34 1.12 -2.92
CA ASN A 219 -2.94 1.64 -4.22
C ASN A 219 -3.20 3.14 -4.30
N ASP A 220 -2.49 3.79 -5.20
CA ASP A 220 -2.91 5.08 -5.71
C ASP A 220 -4.24 4.91 -6.46
N ILE A 221 -5.18 5.82 -6.26
CA ILE A 221 -6.52 5.76 -6.86
C ILE A 221 -6.78 7.06 -7.59
N ASP A 222 -7.07 6.97 -8.89
CA ASP A 222 -7.54 8.09 -9.69
C ASP A 222 -9.06 8.00 -9.85
N PHE A 223 -9.76 9.07 -9.45
CA PHE A 223 -11.22 9.20 -9.58
C PHE A 223 -11.64 9.84 -10.91
N LYS A 224 -10.69 10.15 -11.80
CA LYS A 224 -11.00 10.62 -13.14
C LYS A 224 -11.88 9.59 -13.86
N ASP A 225 -12.97 10.08 -14.46
CA ASP A 225 -13.93 9.27 -15.21
C ASP A 225 -14.67 8.19 -14.37
N VAL A 226 -14.59 8.24 -13.04
CA VAL A 226 -15.32 7.36 -12.12
C VAL A 226 -16.69 7.96 -11.76
N ASP A 227 -17.75 7.14 -11.81
CA ASP A 227 -19.06 7.53 -11.29
C ASP A 227 -19.04 7.64 -9.76
N CYS A 228 -18.97 8.88 -9.28
CA CYS A 228 -18.92 9.22 -7.87
C CYS A 228 -20.29 9.67 -7.32
N THR A 229 -21.40 9.36 -7.98
CA THR A 229 -22.75 9.74 -7.52
C THR A 229 -23.06 9.21 -6.11
N GLU A 230 -22.55 8.03 -5.77
CA GLU A 230 -22.70 7.41 -4.45
C GLU A 230 -21.53 7.69 -3.50
N LEU A 231 -20.54 8.50 -3.89
CA LEU A 231 -19.41 8.82 -3.02
C LEU A 231 -19.85 9.68 -1.82
N LYS A 232 -19.41 9.29 -0.62
CA LYS A 232 -19.64 10.05 0.62
C LYS A 232 -18.33 10.55 1.22
N GLN A 233 -18.38 11.70 1.88
CA GLN A 233 -17.29 12.12 2.78
C GLN A 233 -17.22 11.19 4.00
N ILE A 234 -16.03 10.99 4.58
CA ILE A 234 -15.88 10.15 5.77
C ILE A 234 -16.12 10.99 7.03
N GLY A 235 -17.14 10.63 7.82
CA GLY A 235 -17.52 11.39 9.01
C GLY A 235 -18.27 12.70 8.71
N TYR A 236 -19.17 13.07 9.63
CA TYR A 236 -20.07 14.22 9.54
C TYR A 236 -20.17 14.91 10.91
N ALA A 237 -19.66 16.14 11.03
CA ALA A 237 -19.73 16.87 12.30
C ALA A 237 -21.19 17.20 12.70
N GLN A 238 -22.05 17.47 11.72
CA GLN A 238 -23.42 17.95 11.92
C GLN A 238 -24.34 16.92 12.54
N THR A 239 -24.10 15.64 12.24
CA THR A 239 -24.81 14.50 12.84
C THR A 239 -24.01 13.87 13.98
N ASN A 240 -22.95 14.55 14.45
CA ASN A 240 -22.02 14.08 15.48
C ASN A 240 -21.39 12.71 15.15
N TYR A 241 -21.24 12.39 13.86
CA TYR A 241 -20.68 11.14 13.38
C TYR A 241 -19.21 11.33 13.00
N TYR A 242 -18.32 11.38 13.99
CA TYR A 242 -16.90 11.63 13.76
C TYR A 242 -16.15 10.33 13.45
N PHE A 243 -15.21 10.38 12.50
CA PHE A 243 -14.29 9.26 12.28
C PHE A 243 -13.38 9.07 13.51
N SER A 244 -13.45 7.91 14.14
CA SER A 244 -12.79 7.61 15.43
C SER A 244 -11.74 6.50 15.37
N GLN A 245 -11.47 5.98 14.17
CA GLN A 245 -10.56 4.86 13.89
C GLN A 245 -9.24 5.36 13.30
N THR A 246 -8.36 4.45 12.85
CA THR A 246 -7.16 4.82 12.09
C THR A 246 -7.41 4.61 10.60
N PHE A 247 -7.02 5.58 9.79
CA PHE A 247 -6.89 5.45 8.34
C PHE A 247 -5.42 5.62 7.97
N ASP A 248 -4.80 4.56 7.43
CA ASP A 248 -3.42 4.54 6.95
C ASP A 248 -3.40 4.51 5.43
N GLY A 249 -3.03 5.63 4.83
CA GLY A 249 -2.90 5.74 3.38
C GLY A 249 -1.67 4.99 2.83
N GLN A 250 -0.75 4.53 3.67
CA GLN A 250 0.50 3.86 3.28
C GLN A 250 1.31 4.60 2.20
N ASN A 251 1.27 5.94 2.24
CA ASN A 251 1.87 6.89 1.31
C ASN A 251 1.25 6.87 -0.11
N HIS A 252 0.07 6.28 -0.26
CA HIS A 252 -0.70 6.31 -1.49
C HIS A 252 -1.49 7.60 -1.68
N THR A 253 -1.80 7.87 -2.94
CA THR A 253 -2.42 9.12 -3.39
C THR A 253 -3.82 8.91 -3.93
N LEU A 254 -4.76 9.78 -3.53
CA LEU A 254 -6.05 9.92 -4.19
C LEU A 254 -5.97 11.10 -5.18
N TYR A 255 -6.05 10.80 -6.47
CA TYR A 255 -6.09 11.79 -7.54
C TYR A 255 -7.54 12.13 -7.90
N ASN A 256 -7.78 13.41 -8.16
CA ASN A 256 -9.06 13.90 -8.71
C ASN A 256 -10.31 13.52 -7.88
N ILE A 257 -10.18 13.24 -6.57
CA ILE A 257 -11.31 12.81 -5.75
C ILE A 257 -12.35 13.94 -5.64
N PRO A 258 -13.63 13.69 -5.98
CA PRO A 258 -14.69 14.68 -5.83
C PRO A 258 -14.98 14.95 -4.36
N ILE A 259 -14.91 16.21 -3.94
CA ILE A 259 -15.21 16.61 -2.56
C ILE A 259 -16.39 17.59 -2.57
N ASN A 260 -17.57 17.07 -2.20
CA ASN A 260 -18.84 17.80 -2.27
C ASN A 260 -19.17 18.48 -0.94
N SER A 261 -19.33 19.81 -0.92
CA SER A 261 -19.70 20.58 0.28
C SER A 261 -21.22 20.86 0.34
N SER A 262 -22.05 19.92 0.78
CA SER A 262 -23.50 20.19 0.85
C SER A 262 -23.95 20.85 2.17
N ASN A 263 -23.31 20.56 3.32
CA ASN A 263 -23.91 20.86 4.63
C ASN A 263 -22.98 21.49 5.72
N GLY A 264 -21.77 21.97 5.40
CA GLY A 264 -20.78 22.45 6.38
C GLY A 264 -19.78 21.36 6.78
N THR A 265 -18.59 21.68 7.30
CA THR A 265 -17.47 20.73 7.49
C THR A 265 -17.14 19.85 6.29
N THR A 266 -16.18 20.27 5.47
CA THR A 266 -15.87 19.61 4.21
C THR A 266 -14.40 19.23 4.09
N GLY A 267 -14.18 18.02 3.59
CA GLY A 267 -12.92 17.40 3.21
C GLY A 267 -13.21 15.96 2.78
N VAL A 268 -12.19 15.22 2.35
CA VAL A 268 -12.27 13.76 2.19
C VAL A 268 -12.80 13.12 3.49
N PHE A 269 -12.32 13.63 4.62
CA PHE A 269 -12.91 13.44 5.94
C PHE A 269 -13.68 14.70 6.33
N GLY A 270 -14.98 14.60 6.56
CA GLY A 270 -15.76 15.72 7.08
C GLY A 270 -15.36 16.08 8.50
N ALA A 271 -15.20 15.07 9.36
CA ALA A 271 -14.83 15.27 10.77
C ALA A 271 -14.08 14.07 11.37
N VAL A 272 -12.98 14.36 12.08
CA VAL A 272 -12.14 13.38 12.78
C VAL A 272 -12.22 13.60 14.29
N ASN A 273 -12.51 12.54 15.05
CA ASN A 273 -12.63 12.54 16.50
C ASN A 273 -11.25 12.59 17.17
N ILE A 274 -11.19 12.84 18.48
CA ILE A 274 -9.96 12.87 19.27
C ILE A 274 -9.18 11.55 19.26
N THR A 275 -9.86 10.42 19.07
CA THR A 275 -9.25 9.10 18.90
C THR A 275 -8.88 8.78 17.45
N GLY A 276 -9.38 9.57 16.50
CA GLY A 276 -9.21 9.33 15.07
C GLY A 276 -7.81 9.73 14.61
N ILE A 277 -7.24 8.91 13.72
CA ILE A 277 -5.92 9.14 13.13
C ILE A 277 -6.05 9.01 11.61
N VAL A 278 -5.65 10.04 10.88
CA VAL A 278 -5.50 10.00 9.42
C VAL A 278 -4.01 10.17 9.13
N LYS A 279 -3.37 9.17 8.52
CA LYS A 279 -1.93 9.22 8.28
C LYS A 279 -1.51 8.68 6.93
N ASN A 280 -0.33 9.10 6.47
CA ASN A 280 0.31 8.62 5.25
C ASN A 280 -0.60 8.71 4.01
N LEU A 281 -1.46 9.72 3.93
CA LEU A 281 -2.44 9.87 2.86
C LEU A 281 -2.17 11.15 2.07
N HIS A 282 -2.10 11.01 0.75
CA HIS A 282 -1.85 12.13 -0.15
C HIS A 282 -3.09 12.40 -1.01
N ILE A 283 -3.40 13.67 -1.22
CA ILE A 283 -4.46 14.11 -2.14
C ILE A 283 -3.85 15.00 -3.20
N GLU A 284 -4.16 14.73 -4.46
CA GLU A 284 -3.62 15.48 -5.59
C GLU A 284 -4.69 15.80 -6.64
N SER A 285 -4.52 16.93 -7.34
CA SER A 285 -5.38 17.34 -8.46
C SER A 285 -6.89 17.41 -8.13
N SER A 286 -7.24 17.66 -6.87
CA SER A 286 -8.62 17.61 -6.41
C SER A 286 -9.21 19.00 -6.23
N LYS A 287 -10.53 19.12 -6.42
CA LYS A 287 -11.24 20.40 -6.34
C LYS A 287 -12.42 20.34 -5.37
N VAL A 288 -12.50 21.34 -4.51
CA VAL A 288 -13.63 21.61 -3.62
C VAL A 288 -14.31 22.90 -4.09
N SER A 289 -15.64 22.87 -4.20
CA SER A 289 -16.44 24.08 -4.45
C SER A 289 -17.43 24.32 -3.32
N ILE A 290 -17.19 25.36 -2.53
CA ILE A 290 -18.04 25.76 -1.42
C ILE A 290 -19.23 26.56 -1.95
N THR A 291 -20.40 25.93 -1.97
CA THR A 291 -21.66 26.54 -2.44
C THR A 291 -22.77 26.53 -1.37
N SER A 292 -22.45 26.15 -0.14
CA SER A 292 -23.41 25.83 0.93
C SER A 292 -24.49 26.91 1.13
N LYS A 293 -25.73 26.45 1.28
CA LYS A 293 -26.92 27.27 1.56
C LYS A 293 -27.28 27.29 3.07
N SER A 294 -26.49 26.63 3.93
CA SER A 294 -26.80 26.44 5.36
C SER A 294 -26.34 27.62 6.23
N LYS A 295 -27.07 27.86 7.34
CA LYS A 295 -26.73 28.84 8.39
C LYS A 295 -25.72 28.32 9.42
N SER A 296 -25.31 27.05 9.35
CA SER A 296 -24.45 26.36 10.34
C SER A 296 -22.93 26.60 10.13
N THR A 297 -22.60 27.76 9.60
CA THR A 297 -21.33 28.17 8.97
C THR A 297 -20.15 28.37 9.93
N ALA A 298 -19.97 27.50 10.93
CA ALA A 298 -18.87 27.59 11.90
C ALA A 298 -17.88 26.40 11.84
N GLU A 299 -17.96 25.54 10.82
CA GLU A 299 -17.25 24.25 10.79
C GLU A 299 -16.48 24.11 9.47
N GLY A 300 -15.14 24.14 9.53
CA GLY A 300 -14.24 24.52 8.43
C GLY A 300 -14.25 23.64 7.17
N THR A 301 -13.68 24.16 6.09
CA THR A 301 -13.53 23.48 4.79
C THR A 301 -12.07 23.24 4.46
N SER A 302 -11.78 22.11 3.81
CA SER A 302 -10.46 21.76 3.33
C SER A 302 -10.50 20.72 2.22
N ILE A 303 -9.33 20.33 1.72
CA ILE A 303 -9.20 19.14 0.88
C ILE A 303 -9.27 17.88 1.74
N LEU A 304 -8.49 17.79 2.84
CA LEU A 304 -8.36 16.54 3.59
C LEU A 304 -9.36 16.41 4.75
N VAL A 305 -9.34 17.28 5.76
CA VAL A 305 -10.17 17.17 6.98
C VAL A 305 -10.93 18.45 7.32
N GLY A 306 -12.26 18.46 7.18
CA GLY A 306 -13.07 19.64 7.52
C GLY A 306 -12.87 20.11 8.97
N ARG A 307 -13.10 19.21 9.92
CA ARG A 307 -12.87 19.44 11.35
C ARG A 307 -12.01 18.35 11.98
N ASN A 308 -10.84 18.74 12.47
CA ASN A 308 -9.90 17.84 13.14
C ASN A 308 -9.93 18.03 14.66
N LYS A 309 -10.25 16.96 15.40
CA LYS A 309 -9.99 16.85 16.84
C LYS A 309 -8.90 15.82 17.16
N GLY A 310 -8.54 14.98 16.18
CA GLY A 310 -7.61 13.87 16.32
C GLY A 310 -6.24 14.21 15.76
N LYS A 311 -5.63 13.26 15.05
CA LYS A 311 -4.28 13.39 14.49
C LYS A 311 -4.27 13.28 12.98
N ILE A 312 -3.60 14.22 12.32
CA ILE A 312 -3.30 14.17 10.88
C ILE A 312 -1.78 14.11 10.72
N LEU A 313 -1.27 12.98 10.24
CA LEU A 313 0.17 12.67 10.31
C LEU A 313 0.72 12.29 8.94
N ASN A 314 1.82 12.93 8.51
CA ASN A 314 2.47 12.55 7.24
C ASN A 314 1.50 12.55 6.05
N CYS A 315 0.68 13.60 5.93
CA CYS A 315 -0.30 13.76 4.86
C CYS A 315 0.06 14.97 3.99
N CYS A 316 -0.32 14.95 2.72
CA CYS A 316 -0.09 16.08 1.83
C CYS A 316 -1.25 16.40 0.90
N VAL A 317 -1.32 17.67 0.49
CA VAL A 317 -2.25 18.18 -0.51
C VAL A 317 -1.44 18.90 -1.58
N LYS A 318 -1.57 18.45 -2.83
CA LYS A 318 -0.84 18.98 -3.97
C LYS A 318 -1.78 19.34 -5.10
N GLU A 319 -1.48 20.45 -5.80
CA GLU A 319 -2.17 20.79 -7.06
C GLU A 319 -3.70 20.85 -6.93
N CYS A 320 -4.19 21.24 -5.75
CA CYS A 320 -5.61 21.25 -5.46
C CYS A 320 -6.21 22.66 -5.56
N GLN A 321 -7.54 22.74 -5.66
CA GLN A 321 -8.26 24.01 -5.66
C GLN A 321 -9.44 23.98 -4.68
N ILE A 322 -9.53 25.01 -3.84
CA ILE A 322 -10.72 25.32 -3.05
C ILE A 322 -11.31 26.62 -3.59
N ALA A 323 -12.47 26.53 -4.23
CA ALA A 323 -13.23 27.68 -4.68
C ALA A 323 -14.39 27.95 -3.71
N ALA A 324 -14.47 29.15 -3.15
CA ALA A 324 -15.52 29.51 -2.20
C ALA A 324 -16.41 30.63 -2.78
N ASN A 325 -17.69 30.30 -3.04
CA ASN A 325 -18.67 31.23 -3.60
C ASN A 325 -19.81 31.43 -2.61
N PRO A 326 -19.63 32.26 -1.56
CA PRO A 326 -20.68 32.43 -0.58
C PRO A 326 -21.88 33.18 -1.17
N THR A 327 -23.09 32.63 -0.98
CA THR A 327 -24.35 33.10 -1.61
C THR A 327 -25.41 33.58 -0.61
N LYS A 328 -25.15 33.55 0.70
CA LYS A 328 -26.08 34.02 1.77
C LYS A 328 -25.35 34.82 2.87
N THR A 329 -26.08 35.70 3.55
CA THR A 329 -25.60 36.39 4.76
C THR A 329 -25.22 35.37 5.84
N ASN A 330 -24.03 35.53 6.45
CA ASN A 330 -23.41 34.69 7.49
C ASN A 330 -22.57 33.47 7.04
N GLN A 331 -22.05 33.39 5.80
CA GLN A 331 -21.17 32.28 5.41
C GLN A 331 -19.69 32.49 5.78
N SER A 332 -19.25 31.96 6.93
CA SER A 332 -17.87 32.07 7.41
C SER A 332 -17.19 30.69 7.59
N ALA A 333 -16.83 30.01 6.51
CA ALA A 333 -16.01 28.79 6.63
C ALA A 333 -14.53 29.17 6.85
N ASN A 334 -13.94 28.64 7.92
CA ASN A 334 -12.48 28.58 8.06
C ASN A 334 -11.95 27.62 7.00
N THR A 335 -10.98 28.03 6.19
CA THR A 335 -10.54 27.22 5.06
C THR A 335 -9.05 26.93 5.09
N GLY A 336 -8.66 25.66 5.01
CA GLY A 336 -7.25 25.25 4.92
C GLY A 336 -7.03 24.20 3.87
N GLY A 337 -5.79 24.01 3.40
CA GLY A 337 -5.46 22.90 2.50
C GLY A 337 -5.65 21.55 3.17
N ILE A 338 -5.06 21.36 4.37
CA ILE A 338 -5.17 20.12 5.15
C ILE A 338 -6.42 20.12 6.02
N ALA A 339 -6.64 21.19 6.79
CA ALA A 339 -7.75 21.23 7.74
C ALA A 339 -8.53 22.55 7.70
N GLY A 340 -9.86 22.47 7.78
CA GLY A 340 -10.67 23.68 7.92
C GLY A 340 -10.49 24.30 9.30
N THR A 341 -10.81 23.52 10.33
CA THR A 341 -10.57 23.85 11.73
C THR A 341 -9.87 22.69 12.42
N SER A 342 -8.85 22.98 13.23
CA SER A 342 -8.17 21.97 14.06
C SER A 342 -8.12 22.39 15.52
N THR A 343 -8.60 21.52 16.42
CA THR A 343 -8.23 21.50 17.85
C THR A 343 -7.26 20.35 18.15
N GLY A 344 -7.02 19.48 17.16
CA GLY A 344 -6.10 18.36 17.26
C GLY A 344 -4.74 18.68 16.66
N GLU A 345 -4.04 17.62 16.27
CA GLU A 345 -2.67 17.64 15.80
C GLU A 345 -2.60 17.54 14.26
N ILE A 346 -1.72 18.35 13.67
CA ILE A 346 -1.31 18.28 12.26
C ILE A 346 0.22 18.26 12.24
N THR A 347 0.81 17.10 11.91
CA THR A 347 2.25 16.89 12.02
C THR A 347 2.84 16.24 10.78
N ASN A 348 4.05 16.63 10.38
CA ASN A 348 4.73 16.13 9.18
C ASN A 348 3.90 16.32 7.89
N CYS A 349 3.09 17.37 7.81
CA CYS A 349 2.16 17.58 6.71
C CYS A 349 2.58 18.74 5.82
N TYR A 350 2.10 18.75 4.58
CA TYR A 350 2.39 19.86 3.67
C TYR A 350 1.34 20.13 2.62
N VAL A 351 1.34 21.37 2.13
CA VAL A 351 0.45 21.83 1.06
C VAL A 351 1.26 22.56 0.01
N THR A 352 1.18 22.11 -1.25
CA THR A 352 1.85 22.80 -2.36
C THR A 352 0.97 23.00 -3.58
N ASN A 353 1.33 24.00 -4.39
CA ASN A 353 0.72 24.31 -5.68
C ASN A 353 -0.82 24.41 -5.60
N THR A 354 -1.35 24.85 -4.46
CA THR A 354 -2.77 24.82 -4.15
C THR A 354 -3.36 26.22 -4.13
N GLN A 355 -4.59 26.36 -4.62
CA GLN A 355 -5.30 27.63 -4.69
C GLN A 355 -6.53 27.63 -3.79
N ILE A 356 -6.62 28.61 -2.89
CA ILE A 356 -7.81 28.90 -2.08
C ILE A 356 -8.36 30.24 -2.54
N ILE A 357 -9.45 30.25 -3.30
CA ILE A 357 -9.98 31.46 -3.95
C ILE A 357 -11.42 31.67 -3.52
N TYR A 358 -11.68 32.83 -2.91
CA TYR A 358 -13.03 33.31 -2.64
C TYR A 358 -13.49 34.24 -3.76
N ASP A 359 -14.79 34.20 -4.08
CA ASP A 359 -15.39 35.09 -5.08
C ASP A 359 -15.08 36.56 -4.75
N ALA A 360 -14.38 37.22 -5.69
CA ALA A 360 -13.94 38.61 -5.54
C ALA A 360 -15.10 39.61 -5.48
N ASN A 361 -16.30 39.23 -5.93
CA ASN A 361 -17.50 40.06 -5.90
C ASN A 361 -18.36 39.83 -4.65
N SER A 362 -18.05 38.81 -3.85
CA SER A 362 -18.84 38.50 -2.67
C SER A 362 -18.54 39.50 -1.55
N LYS A 363 -19.59 40.16 -1.06
CA LYS A 363 -19.53 41.06 0.12
C LYS A 363 -19.88 40.34 1.42
N ILE A 364 -19.86 39.00 1.41
CA ILE A 364 -20.22 38.18 2.56
C ILE A 364 -18.96 37.91 3.38
N LYS A 365 -19.01 38.25 4.66
CA LYS A 365 -17.93 38.01 5.61
C LYS A 365 -17.53 36.53 5.63
N ALA A 366 -16.30 36.25 5.20
CA ALA A 366 -15.71 34.92 5.18
C ALA A 366 -14.95 34.57 6.47
N GLY A 367 -14.73 33.27 6.68
CA GLY A 367 -13.84 32.79 7.74
C GLY A 367 -12.37 32.89 7.33
N PRO A 368 -11.42 32.84 8.28
CA PRO A 368 -9.98 32.86 7.98
C PRO A 368 -9.54 31.73 7.05
N ALA A 369 -8.54 32.02 6.21
CA ALA A 369 -7.97 31.05 5.28
C ALA A 369 -6.46 30.86 5.51
N GLY A 370 -6.00 29.61 5.52
CA GLY A 370 -4.59 29.28 5.69
C GLY A 370 -4.10 28.21 4.74
N GLY A 371 -2.79 28.14 4.47
CA GLY A 371 -2.24 27.09 3.60
C GLY A 371 -2.43 25.70 4.18
N ILE A 372 -2.09 25.49 5.47
CA ILE A 372 -2.32 24.23 6.18
C ILE A 372 -3.72 24.20 6.78
N ALA A 373 -4.06 25.20 7.60
CA ALA A 373 -5.30 25.21 8.39
C ALA A 373 -6.07 26.52 8.28
N GLY A 374 -7.40 26.48 8.18
CA GLY A 374 -8.20 27.72 8.26
C GLY A 374 -8.11 28.35 9.66
N SER A 375 -8.32 27.54 10.69
CA SER A 375 -8.12 27.94 12.08
C SER A 375 -7.47 26.84 12.90
N SER A 376 -6.37 27.16 13.58
CA SER A 376 -5.86 26.41 14.71
C SER A 376 -6.50 26.97 15.99
N GLN A 377 -7.19 26.11 16.73
CA GLN A 377 -7.95 26.47 17.93
C GLN A 377 -7.16 26.12 19.20
N ALA A 378 -7.77 26.33 20.37
CA ALA A 378 -7.08 26.14 21.64
C ALA A 378 -6.47 24.73 21.75
N GLN A 379 -5.19 24.68 22.13
CA GLN A 379 -4.37 23.47 22.23
C GLN A 379 -4.12 22.73 20.90
N GLY A 380 -4.51 23.32 19.75
CA GLY A 380 -4.18 22.77 18.45
C GLY A 380 -2.68 22.86 18.14
N LEU A 381 -2.12 21.79 17.57
CA LEU A 381 -0.71 21.71 17.20
C LEU A 381 -0.57 21.62 15.67
N ILE A 382 0.21 22.53 15.09
CA ILE A 382 0.73 22.40 13.73
C ILE A 382 2.25 22.34 13.84
N ALA A 383 2.82 21.15 13.67
CA ALA A 383 4.24 20.91 13.89
C ALA A 383 4.92 20.29 12.67
N ASN A 384 6.15 20.71 12.39
CA ASN A 384 6.97 20.09 11.35
C ASN A 384 6.25 20.07 9.99
N CYS A 385 5.61 21.18 9.60
CA CYS A 385 4.78 21.29 8.40
C CYS A 385 5.27 22.39 7.46
N TYR A 386 4.86 22.35 6.19
CA TYR A 386 5.17 23.45 5.28
C TYR A 386 4.09 23.75 4.25
N SER A 387 4.03 25.02 3.86
CA SER A 387 3.13 25.54 2.83
C SER A 387 3.99 26.22 1.76
N ALA A 388 3.89 25.77 0.51
CA ALA A 388 4.71 26.34 -0.56
C ALA A 388 3.98 26.52 -1.89
N ASN A 389 4.29 27.58 -2.64
CA ASN A 389 3.73 27.83 -3.98
C ASN A 389 2.18 27.89 -3.98
N ASN A 390 1.59 28.41 -2.91
CA ASN A 390 0.14 28.46 -2.74
C ASN A 390 -0.40 29.87 -3.01
N ILE A 391 -1.64 29.94 -3.49
CA ILE A 391 -2.37 31.19 -3.72
C ILE A 391 -3.57 31.21 -2.77
N ILE A 392 -3.65 32.20 -1.87
CA ILE A 392 -4.74 32.33 -0.91
C ILE A 392 -5.37 33.71 -1.06
N LYS A 393 -6.57 33.70 -1.63
CA LYS A 393 -7.32 34.88 -2.06
C LYS A 393 -8.66 34.99 -1.33
N ASN A 394 -8.64 35.37 -0.06
CA ASN A 394 -9.84 35.68 0.72
C ASN A 394 -9.89 37.16 1.12
N ARG A 395 -10.69 37.96 0.40
CA ARG A 395 -10.76 39.42 0.58
C ARG A 395 -11.45 39.87 1.88
N GLU A 396 -12.31 39.00 2.40
CA GLU A 396 -13.25 39.35 3.46
C GLU A 396 -12.78 38.89 4.85
N SER A 397 -11.56 38.33 4.96
CA SER A 397 -11.03 37.76 6.20
C SER A 397 -9.51 37.75 6.28
N TYR A 398 -9.00 37.06 7.31
CA TYR A 398 -7.58 36.90 7.60
C TYR A 398 -6.96 35.78 6.75
N ASN A 399 -5.78 36.04 6.19
CA ASN A 399 -5.05 35.11 5.32
C ASN A 399 -3.69 34.75 5.93
N GLY A 400 -3.36 33.46 6.01
CA GLY A 400 -2.06 33.01 6.50
C GLY A 400 -1.38 31.96 5.63
N GLY A 401 -0.05 31.97 5.56
CA GLY A 401 0.68 30.91 4.84
C GLY A 401 0.57 29.55 5.51
N ILE A 402 0.58 29.49 6.85
CA ILE A 402 0.29 28.26 7.62
C ILE A 402 -1.17 28.21 8.06
N CYS A 403 -1.62 29.19 8.86
CA CYS A 403 -3.00 29.21 9.35
C CYS A 403 -3.70 30.55 9.18
N GLY A 404 -5.00 30.57 8.89
CA GLY A 404 -5.76 31.83 8.80
C GLY A 404 -5.87 32.51 10.17
N LYS A 405 -6.22 31.72 11.20
CA LYS A 405 -6.31 32.14 12.59
C LYS A 405 -5.61 31.16 13.53
N ALA A 406 -4.69 31.65 14.35
CA ALA A 406 -4.22 30.97 15.55
C ALA A 406 -4.99 31.51 16.78
N SER A 407 -5.60 30.62 17.56
CA SER A 407 -6.38 30.98 18.75
C SER A 407 -5.60 30.70 20.03
N ASP A 408 -6.12 31.19 21.16
CA ASP A 408 -5.50 31.06 22.48
C ASP A 408 -4.97 29.64 22.78
N GLY A 409 -3.67 29.51 23.00
CA GLY A 409 -2.99 28.24 23.24
C GLY A 409 -2.70 27.39 22.00
N ALA A 410 -2.81 27.92 20.79
CA ALA A 410 -2.39 27.21 19.57
C ALA A 410 -0.86 27.23 19.41
N HIS A 411 -0.31 26.11 18.93
CA HIS A 411 1.12 25.93 18.69
C HIS A 411 1.41 25.77 17.20
N ILE A 412 2.32 26.60 16.68
CA ILE A 412 2.84 26.50 15.33
C ILE A 412 4.36 26.38 15.42
N GLU A 413 4.87 25.18 15.16
CA GLU A 413 6.25 24.82 15.49
C GLU A 413 7.00 24.15 14.35
N ASN A 414 8.28 24.48 14.18
CA ASN A 414 9.15 23.88 13.18
C ASN A 414 8.56 23.88 11.76
N CYS A 415 7.85 24.95 11.41
CA CYS A 415 7.18 25.06 10.12
C CYS A 415 7.90 26.05 9.21
N TYR A 416 7.71 25.91 7.91
CA TYR A 416 8.15 26.93 6.95
C TYR A 416 7.09 27.30 5.91
N VAL A 417 7.20 28.52 5.40
CA VAL A 417 6.41 28.98 4.24
C VAL A 417 7.34 29.40 3.13
N TYR A 418 6.95 29.16 1.87
CA TYR A 418 7.72 29.55 0.69
C TYR A 418 6.82 29.99 -0.46
N ASN A 419 7.10 31.14 -1.08
CA ASN A 419 6.40 31.60 -2.29
C ASN A 419 4.86 31.53 -2.17
N ILE A 420 4.30 32.23 -1.17
CA ILE A 420 2.86 32.27 -0.93
C ILE A 420 2.27 33.61 -1.40
N ASP A 421 1.29 33.56 -2.30
CA ASP A 421 0.52 34.73 -2.72
C ASP A 421 -0.68 34.93 -1.78
N LEU A 422 -0.54 35.87 -0.85
CA LEU A 422 -1.60 36.28 0.08
C LEU A 422 -2.15 37.66 -0.28
N ILE A 423 -3.47 37.81 -0.22
CA ILE A 423 -4.18 39.11 -0.28
C ILE A 423 -4.72 39.49 1.10
N THR A 424 -5.06 40.78 1.29
CA THR A 424 -5.83 41.39 2.42
C THR A 424 -5.64 40.79 3.82
N THR A 425 -5.29 41.62 4.82
CA THR A 425 -5.21 41.19 6.23
C THR A 425 -4.40 39.89 6.41
N LYS A 426 -3.13 39.97 5.99
CA LYS A 426 -2.27 38.81 5.73
C LYS A 426 -1.09 38.72 6.68
N GLY A 427 -0.69 37.50 7.02
CA GLY A 427 0.59 37.20 7.67
C GLY A 427 1.20 35.92 7.14
N LEU A 428 2.53 35.81 7.16
CA LEU A 428 3.23 34.64 6.62
C LEU A 428 2.86 33.36 7.37
N PHE A 429 2.77 33.39 8.70
CA PHE A 429 2.37 32.24 9.50
C PHE A 429 0.90 32.27 9.90
N ALA A 430 0.42 33.42 10.38
CA ALA A 430 -0.96 33.60 10.78
C ALA A 430 -1.56 34.91 10.24
N GLY A 431 -2.76 34.85 9.69
CA GLY A 431 -3.51 36.06 9.34
C GLY A 431 -3.92 36.86 10.59
N ILE A 432 -4.31 36.15 11.66
CA ILE A 432 -4.53 36.69 13.01
C ILE A 432 -4.06 35.70 14.07
N ALA A 433 -3.48 36.19 15.16
CA ALA A 433 -3.10 35.37 16.31
C ALA A 433 -3.36 36.10 17.64
N ALA A 434 -3.74 35.35 18.67
CA ALA A 434 -3.86 35.83 20.05
C ALA A 434 -3.41 34.72 21.02
N ASN A 435 -2.62 35.04 22.05
CA ASN A 435 -2.12 34.09 23.06
C ASN A 435 -1.58 32.76 22.47
N SER A 436 -0.93 32.80 21.31
CA SER A 436 -0.45 31.63 20.58
C SER A 436 1.07 31.52 20.58
N PHE A 437 1.60 30.32 20.32
CA PHE A 437 3.04 30.02 20.32
C PHE A 437 3.53 29.79 18.89
N PHE A 438 4.58 30.51 18.51
CA PHE A 438 5.29 30.32 17.25
C PHE A 438 6.77 30.07 17.54
N ILE A 439 7.21 28.83 17.32
CA ILE A 439 8.51 28.34 17.78
C ILE A 439 9.29 27.72 16.61
N HIS A 440 10.54 28.15 16.40
CA HIS A 440 11.44 27.56 15.39
C HIS A 440 10.88 27.59 13.95
N ASN A 441 10.22 28.68 13.56
CA ASN A 441 9.62 28.79 12.24
C ASN A 441 10.45 29.59 11.26
N TYR A 442 10.37 29.24 9.96
CA TYR A 442 11.20 29.82 8.91
C TYR A 442 10.38 30.39 7.76
N TYR A 443 10.72 31.59 7.30
CA TYR A 443 9.99 32.28 6.24
C TYR A 443 10.91 33.06 5.32
N ASP A 444 10.47 33.25 4.08
CA ASP A 444 11.18 34.09 3.13
C ASP A 444 11.20 35.55 3.60
N ASN A 445 12.17 36.31 3.11
CA ASN A 445 12.24 37.75 3.32
C ASN A 445 11.19 38.51 2.47
N ALA A 446 9.91 38.11 2.59
CA ALA A 446 8.79 38.76 1.94
C ALA A 446 8.42 40.07 2.67
N LYS A 447 7.87 41.05 1.93
CA LYS A 447 7.26 42.28 2.50
C LYS A 447 5.91 42.02 3.19
N ILE A 448 5.74 40.83 3.78
CA ILE A 448 4.54 40.40 4.50
C ILE A 448 4.98 40.18 5.95
N THR A 449 4.19 40.67 6.92
CA THR A 449 4.50 40.48 8.33
C THR A 449 4.40 39.00 8.72
N PHE A 450 5.13 38.60 9.77
CA PHE A 450 5.08 37.23 10.28
C PHE A 450 3.67 36.82 10.72
N ILE A 451 3.02 37.70 11.49
CA ILE A 451 1.59 37.64 11.85
C ILE A 451 0.92 38.91 11.30
N GLY A 452 -0.25 38.75 10.68
CA GLY A 452 -1.00 39.87 10.10
C GLY A 452 -1.58 40.79 11.17
N LYS A 453 -2.63 40.32 11.85
CA LYS A 453 -3.16 40.95 13.06
C LYS A 453 -2.62 40.24 14.30
N ASN A 454 -1.71 40.91 15.00
CA ASN A 454 -1.05 40.41 16.19
C ASN A 454 -1.75 40.97 17.44
N ASP A 455 -2.70 40.22 17.99
CA ASP A 455 -3.33 40.56 19.28
C ASP A 455 -2.39 40.17 20.44
N ASP A 456 -2.63 40.68 21.65
CA ASP A 456 -1.68 40.52 22.77
C ASP A 456 -1.44 39.06 23.19
N GLY A 457 -0.28 38.82 23.82
CA GLY A 457 0.07 37.56 24.47
C GLY A 457 0.69 36.47 23.59
N ASN A 458 0.93 36.75 22.30
CA ASN A 458 1.63 35.81 21.41
C ASN A 458 3.12 35.67 21.79
N GLN A 459 3.62 34.42 21.79
CA GLN A 459 5.00 34.08 22.12
C GLN A 459 5.76 33.67 20.86
N LEU A 460 6.78 34.46 20.52
CA LEU A 460 7.64 34.23 19.35
C LEU A 460 9.03 33.82 19.82
N SER A 461 9.47 32.60 19.50
CA SER A 461 10.79 32.11 19.88
C SER A 461 11.51 31.46 18.71
N LYS A 462 12.76 31.90 18.46
CA LYS A 462 13.66 31.32 17.44
C LYS A 462 13.06 31.22 16.03
N ASN A 463 12.14 32.12 15.68
CA ASN A 463 11.64 32.26 14.31
C ASN A 463 12.63 33.10 13.49
N ALA A 464 12.94 32.68 12.26
CA ALA A 464 13.98 33.32 11.45
C ALA A 464 13.57 33.49 9.98
N GLN A 465 14.00 34.60 9.40
CA GLN A 465 13.92 34.83 7.95
C GLN A 465 15.05 34.09 7.23
N TYR A 466 14.80 33.70 5.98
CA TYR A 466 15.82 33.18 5.08
C TYR A 466 15.89 33.95 3.75
N THR A 467 17.05 33.83 3.10
CA THR A 467 17.38 34.48 1.83
C THR A 467 16.91 33.66 0.62
N GLY A 468 17.09 34.19 -0.59
CA GLY A 468 16.79 33.45 -1.83
C GLY A 468 17.60 32.15 -2.01
N THR A 469 18.67 31.94 -1.22
CA THR A 469 19.47 30.71 -1.22
C THR A 469 19.06 29.73 -0.10
N PHE A 470 17.92 29.94 0.54
CA PHE A 470 17.38 29.09 1.62
C PHE A 470 18.31 28.96 2.84
N MET A 471 19.04 30.03 3.13
CA MET A 471 19.91 30.16 4.31
C MET A 471 19.35 31.23 5.24
N ASN A 472 19.50 31.01 6.55
CA ASN A 472 19.22 32.06 7.55
C ASN A 472 20.35 33.12 7.56
N LYS A 473 20.26 34.10 8.46
CA LYS A 473 21.26 35.18 8.57
C LYS A 473 22.65 34.73 9.05
N GLU A 474 22.78 33.50 9.57
CA GLU A 474 24.03 32.87 9.99
C GLU A 474 24.56 31.86 8.94
N ASP A 475 24.05 31.90 7.71
CA ASP A 475 24.41 30.98 6.61
C ASP A 475 24.16 29.49 6.91
N ILE A 476 23.15 29.21 7.75
CA ILE A 476 22.68 27.84 8.03
C ILE A 476 21.46 27.55 7.16
N SER A 477 21.49 26.42 6.45
CA SER A 477 20.39 26.00 5.58
C SER A 477 19.12 25.67 6.36
N ILE A 478 17.97 26.02 5.81
CA ILE A 478 16.69 25.83 6.48
C ILE A 478 16.42 24.35 6.83
N TYR A 479 16.72 23.41 5.95
CA TYR A 479 16.57 21.98 6.26
C TYR A 479 17.43 21.53 7.46
N ARG A 480 18.60 22.15 7.70
CA ARG A 480 19.44 21.84 8.87
C ARG A 480 18.83 22.40 10.16
N LEU A 481 18.32 23.63 10.12
CA LEU A 481 17.66 24.25 11.27
C LEU A 481 16.37 23.51 11.66
N LEU A 482 15.61 23.05 10.67
CA LEU A 482 14.43 22.21 10.88
C LEU A 482 14.80 20.87 11.54
N ASN A 483 15.90 20.24 11.12
CA ASN A 483 16.41 19.02 11.74
C ASN A 483 17.00 19.28 13.14
N GLN A 484 17.63 20.44 13.37
CA GLN A 484 18.15 20.81 14.68
C GLN A 484 17.03 20.89 15.72
N TRP A 485 15.87 21.43 15.36
CA TRP A 485 14.70 21.39 16.26
C TRP A 485 14.28 19.94 16.59
N ILE A 486 14.30 19.03 15.60
CA ILE A 486 13.99 17.61 15.80
C ILE A 486 14.98 16.95 16.77
N ASP A 487 16.27 17.32 16.70
CA ASP A 487 17.31 16.70 17.53
C ASP A 487 17.40 17.33 18.93
N GLU A 488 17.17 18.63 19.07
CA GLU A 488 17.50 19.38 20.29
C GLU A 488 16.28 19.87 21.08
N THR A 489 15.13 20.07 20.43
CA THR A 489 13.94 20.67 21.06
C THR A 489 12.79 19.68 21.16
N ALA A 490 12.49 18.98 20.06
CA ALA A 490 11.40 18.00 19.99
C ALA A 490 11.49 16.87 21.03
N PRO A 491 12.67 16.31 21.39
CA PRO A 491 12.73 15.22 22.36
C PRO A 491 12.29 15.62 23.77
N THR A 492 12.42 16.91 24.11
CA THR A 492 11.96 17.45 25.39
C THR A 492 10.46 17.79 25.37
N LEU A 493 9.97 18.37 24.27
CA LEU A 493 8.57 18.78 24.15
C LEU A 493 7.62 17.62 23.82
N TYR A 494 8.11 16.65 23.03
CA TYR A 494 7.36 15.54 22.45
C TYR A 494 8.15 14.23 22.56
N PRO A 495 8.40 13.75 23.79
CA PRO A 495 9.25 12.58 24.02
C PRO A 495 8.71 11.34 23.28
N GLY A 496 9.57 10.70 22.49
CA GLY A 496 9.22 9.49 21.73
C GLY A 496 8.38 9.74 20.48
N TYR A 497 8.13 10.99 20.08
CA TYR A 497 7.35 11.31 18.90
C TYR A 497 8.19 11.21 17.60
N PRO A 498 7.74 10.47 16.57
CA PRO A 498 8.50 10.29 15.33
C PRO A 498 8.27 11.45 14.35
N PHE A 499 9.11 12.50 14.43
CA PHE A 499 9.13 13.57 13.42
C PHE A 499 9.87 13.13 12.15
N THR A 500 9.29 13.43 10.98
CA THR A 500 9.92 13.16 9.70
C THR A 500 11.08 14.15 9.50
N ARG A 501 12.27 13.64 9.21
CA ARG A 501 13.46 14.46 8.99
C ARG A 501 13.42 15.18 7.65
N TRP A 502 14.16 16.27 7.56
CA TRP A 502 14.22 17.11 6.36
C TRP A 502 15.49 16.82 5.55
N THR A 503 15.41 17.00 4.25
CA THR A 503 16.55 17.06 3.33
C THR A 503 16.46 18.34 2.50
N ASP A 504 17.56 18.67 1.83
CA ASP A 504 17.62 19.79 0.89
C ASP A 504 16.54 19.66 -0.19
N GLY A 505 15.80 20.75 -0.44
CA GLY A 505 14.77 20.83 -1.47
C GLY A 505 15.28 21.31 -2.83
N GLY A 506 16.60 21.53 -2.95
CA GLY A 506 17.24 22.02 -4.17
C GLY A 506 16.86 23.47 -4.46
N GLU A 507 16.78 23.84 -5.74
CA GLU A 507 16.47 25.21 -6.16
C GLU A 507 14.99 25.59 -6.00
N ASN A 508 14.12 24.60 -5.80
CA ASN A 508 12.67 24.79 -5.86
C ASN A 508 12.01 24.99 -4.49
N LEU A 509 12.61 24.49 -3.40
CA LEU A 509 12.03 24.53 -2.05
C LEU A 509 13.14 24.62 -0.99
N PRO A 510 12.90 25.29 0.16
CA PRO A 510 13.87 25.35 1.27
C PRO A 510 14.23 24.00 1.89
N ALA A 511 13.26 23.09 1.95
CA ALA A 511 13.43 21.76 2.53
C ALA A 511 12.29 20.83 2.10
N VAL A 512 12.55 19.54 1.96
CA VAL A 512 11.51 18.52 1.76
C VAL A 512 11.67 17.39 2.77
N PHE A 513 10.61 16.62 3.00
CA PHE A 513 10.73 15.44 3.86
C PHE A 513 11.67 14.42 3.21
N ARG A 514 12.55 13.84 4.02
CA ARG A 514 13.40 12.73 3.61
C ARG A 514 12.52 11.50 3.49
N ASP A 515 12.37 10.97 2.28
CA ASP A 515 11.62 9.73 2.04
C ASP A 515 12.06 8.67 3.05
N SER A 516 11.12 8.22 3.88
CA SER A 516 11.34 6.97 4.60
C SER A 516 11.44 5.89 3.53
N VAL A 517 12.61 5.26 3.41
CA VAL A 517 12.76 4.01 2.68
C VAL A 517 11.96 2.98 3.45
N GLN A 518 10.63 2.97 3.27
CA GLN A 518 9.86 1.78 3.53
C GLN A 518 10.23 0.83 2.42
N ILE A 519 11.02 -0.17 2.80
CA ILE A 519 11.13 -1.42 2.07
C ILE A 519 9.69 -1.85 1.77
N LYS A 520 9.23 -1.63 0.53
CA LYS A 520 8.06 -2.32 0.00
C LYS A 520 8.40 -3.79 0.20
N SER A 521 7.84 -4.43 1.22
CA SER A 521 7.92 -5.87 1.44
C SER A 521 7.16 -6.54 0.30
N ARG A 522 7.78 -6.55 -0.88
CA ARG A 522 7.34 -7.37 -2.00
C ARG A 522 7.55 -8.81 -1.60
N PHE A 523 6.45 -9.56 -1.65
CA PHE A 523 6.45 -11.01 -1.62
C PHE A 523 7.50 -11.53 -2.61
N LEU A 524 8.51 -12.21 -2.08
CA LEU A 524 9.47 -12.99 -2.85
C LEU A 524 9.09 -14.46 -2.69
N ILE A 525 8.57 -15.06 -3.76
CA ILE A 525 8.49 -16.52 -3.87
C ILE A 525 9.93 -17.01 -4.10
N SER A 526 10.53 -17.57 -3.05
CA SER A 526 11.85 -18.20 -3.11
C SER A 526 11.70 -19.61 -3.71
N LEU A 527 12.06 -19.76 -4.98
CA LEU A 527 12.23 -21.08 -5.60
C LEU A 527 13.57 -21.69 -5.12
N LYS A 528 13.52 -22.74 -4.30
CA LYS A 528 14.70 -23.59 -4.04
C LYS A 528 14.71 -24.74 -5.04
N LYS A 529 15.74 -24.79 -5.89
CA LYS A 529 16.04 -25.96 -6.75
C LYS A 529 16.99 -26.89 -5.99
N ARG A 530 16.67 -28.18 -5.91
CA ARG A 530 17.60 -29.22 -5.44
C ARG A 530 17.63 -30.38 -6.43
N LEU A 531 18.80 -31.03 -6.55
CA LEU A 531 18.94 -32.29 -7.27
C LEU A 531 18.18 -33.38 -6.52
N PHE A 532 17.46 -34.20 -7.26
CA PHE A 532 16.95 -35.47 -6.74
C PHE A 532 18.15 -36.43 -6.66
N ILE A 533 18.43 -36.98 -5.48
CA ILE A 533 19.50 -37.97 -5.25
C ILE A 533 18.86 -39.32 -5.06
#